data_AF-A0A2S1QYR1-F1
#
_entry.id   AF-A0A2S1QYR1-F1
#
_cell.length_a   1.000
_cell.length_b   1.000
_cell.length_c   1.000
_cell.angle_alpha   90.00
_cell.angle_beta   90.00
_cell.angle_gamma   90.00
#
_symmetry.space_group_name_H-M   'P 1'
#
loop_
_entity.id
_entity.type
_entity.pdbx_description
1 polymer ?
#
loop_
_entity_poly.entity_id
_entity_poly.type
_entity_poly.pdbx_seq_one_letter_code
_entity_poly.pdbx_strand_id
1 'polypeptide(L)'
;MKYLLLLLLLISFEGFSQSKKIYYFDENGKPSTETIFKKTEVDGNKIIRYFDVDTAYIAKIYLFENYAKLNPNHLDSIKKHLENLSGKKLDASKPIVISYISANDPANIDPEYKTVNIYETSKWKESKKLMKRTDINLLWLQHPDNKSQINRYNLTGLMI
;
A
#
# COMPACT_ATOMS: atom_id res chain seq x y z
N MET A 1 34.77 -48.72 11.96
CA MET A 1 34.98 -47.31 11.54
C MET A 1 34.03 -46.84 10.43
N LYS A 2 33.80 -47.58 9.33
CA LYS A 2 32.89 -47.15 8.24
C LYS A 2 31.47 -46.77 8.69
N TYR A 3 30.87 -47.54 9.60
CA TYR A 3 29.51 -47.28 10.08
C TYR A 3 29.38 -46.07 11.01
N LEU A 4 30.46 -45.72 11.74
CA LEU A 4 30.51 -44.54 12.61
C LEU A 4 30.44 -43.25 11.78
N LEU A 5 31.13 -43.25 10.64
CA LEU A 5 31.18 -42.13 9.71
C LEU A 5 29.81 -41.88 9.06
N LEU A 6 29.07 -42.95 8.76
CA LEU A 6 27.70 -42.88 8.25
C LEU A 6 26.73 -42.29 9.30
N LEU A 7 26.88 -42.70 10.57
CA LEU A 7 26.08 -42.20 11.69
C LEU A 7 26.31 -40.69 11.92
N LEU A 8 27.58 -40.25 11.91
CA LEU A 8 27.94 -38.84 12.02
C LEU A 8 27.39 -37.99 10.85
N LEU A 9 27.37 -38.55 9.64
CA LEU A 9 26.80 -37.89 8.47
C LEU A 9 25.28 -37.72 8.60
N LEU A 10 24.56 -38.72 9.11
CA LEU A 10 23.11 -38.66 9.32
C LEU A 10 22.72 -37.61 10.37
N ILE A 11 23.47 -37.50 11.48
CA ILE A 11 23.23 -36.50 12.54
C ILE A 11 23.49 -35.07 12.02
N SER A 12 24.40 -34.92 11.05
CA SER A 12 24.73 -33.62 10.44
C SER A 12 23.60 -33.04 9.60
N PHE A 13 22.69 -33.86 9.05
CA PHE A 13 21.60 -33.38 8.21
C PHE A 13 20.48 -32.67 9.00
N GLU A 14 20.29 -33.00 10.27
CA GLU A 14 19.24 -32.38 11.09
C GLU A 14 19.63 -31.00 11.62
N GLY A 15 20.93 -30.69 11.69
CA GLY A 15 21.45 -29.45 12.28
C GLY A 15 21.33 -28.18 11.42
N PHE A 16 21.01 -28.30 10.13
CA PHE A 16 21.03 -27.18 9.18
C PHE A 16 19.66 -26.69 8.70
N SER A 17 18.56 -27.24 9.21
CA SER A 17 17.20 -26.78 8.86
C SER A 17 16.72 -25.69 9.82
N GLN A 18 17.34 -24.50 9.80
CA GLN A 18 16.78 -23.34 10.48
C GLN A 18 15.61 -22.78 9.67
N SER A 19 14.38 -23.12 10.07
CA SER A 19 13.18 -22.50 9.50
C SER A 19 13.15 -21.02 9.89
N LYS A 20 12.99 -20.12 8.91
CA LYS A 20 12.82 -18.68 9.16
C LYS A 20 11.67 -18.45 10.14
N LYS A 21 11.92 -17.64 11.17
CA LYS A 21 10.90 -17.26 12.16
C LYS A 21 9.96 -16.21 11.54
N ILE A 22 8.67 -16.29 11.87
CA ILE A 22 7.68 -15.28 11.46
C ILE A 22 7.48 -14.27 12.59
N TYR A 23 7.54 -12.98 12.27
CA TYR A 23 7.21 -11.88 13.18
C TYR A 23 5.94 -11.19 12.73
N TYR A 24 5.01 -10.95 13.64
CA TYR A 24 3.72 -10.32 13.35
C TYR A 24 3.68 -8.91 13.91
N PHE A 25 3.15 -7.97 13.12
CA PHE A 25 3.03 -6.56 13.50
C PHE A 25 1.62 -6.02 13.23
N ASP A 26 1.12 -5.19 14.14
CA ASP A 26 -0.16 -4.49 14.00
C ASP A 26 -0.06 -3.29 13.03
N GLU A 27 -1.19 -2.60 12.83
CA GLU A 27 -1.29 -1.42 11.96
C GLU A 27 -0.38 -0.24 12.37
N ASN A 28 0.07 -0.22 13.62
CA ASN A 28 0.96 0.81 14.17
C ASN A 28 2.43 0.35 14.17
N GLY A 29 2.71 -0.85 13.66
CA GLY A 29 4.06 -1.44 13.66
C GLY A 29 4.50 -1.96 15.03
N LYS A 30 3.58 -2.22 15.96
CA LYS A 30 3.90 -2.86 17.24
C LYS A 30 3.89 -4.38 17.09
N PRO A 31 4.77 -5.10 17.80
CA PRO A 31 4.76 -6.57 17.80
C PRO A 31 3.40 -7.12 18.23
N SER A 32 2.92 -8.13 17.51
CA SER A 32 1.68 -8.84 17.75
C SER A 32 1.93 -10.34 17.81
N THR A 33 0.96 -11.10 18.32
CA THR A 33 1.00 -12.57 18.29
C THR A 33 0.34 -13.09 17.02
N GLU A 34 0.74 -14.30 16.59
CA GLU A 34 0.11 -14.97 15.45
C GLU A 34 -1.42 -15.04 15.59
N THR A 35 -1.91 -15.39 16.79
CA THR A 35 -3.33 -15.50 17.08
C THR A 35 -4.07 -14.18 16.90
N ILE A 36 -3.50 -13.07 17.40
CA ILE A 36 -4.10 -11.73 17.26
C ILE A 36 -4.06 -11.31 15.79
N PHE A 37 -2.94 -11.55 15.11
CA PHE A 37 -2.77 -11.23 13.70
C PHE A 37 -3.79 -11.94 12.81
N LYS A 38 -3.92 -13.27 12.94
CA LYS A 38 -4.90 -14.07 12.17
C LYS A 38 -6.35 -13.72 12.48
N LYS A 39 -6.66 -13.33 13.72
CA LYS A 39 -8.01 -12.82 14.04
C LYS A 39 -8.32 -11.51 13.31
N THR A 40 -7.30 -10.71 13.06
CA THR A 40 -7.40 -9.40 12.44
C THR A 40 -7.41 -9.48 10.90
N GLU A 41 -6.97 -10.59 10.33
CA GLU A 41 -7.00 -10.91 8.89
C GLU A 41 -8.41 -10.97 8.29
N VAL A 42 -9.43 -11.21 9.11
CA VAL A 42 -10.82 -11.34 8.66
C VAL A 42 -11.52 -9.99 8.48
N ASP A 43 -10.88 -8.89 8.89
CA ASP A 43 -11.42 -7.54 8.79
C ASP A 43 -11.15 -6.94 7.40
N GLY A 44 -12.20 -6.75 6.59
CA GLY A 44 -12.12 -6.28 5.21
C GLY A 44 -11.53 -4.87 5.04
N ASN A 45 -11.36 -4.12 6.12
CA ASN A 45 -10.72 -2.81 6.11
C ASN A 45 -9.21 -2.88 6.33
N LYS A 46 -8.60 -4.07 6.29
CA LYS A 46 -7.18 -4.29 6.55
C LYS A 46 -6.53 -5.06 5.40
N ILE A 47 -5.36 -4.60 4.97
CA ILE A 47 -4.46 -5.32 4.08
C ILE A 47 -3.37 -5.96 4.92
N ILE A 48 -3.12 -7.24 4.69
CA ILE A 48 -1.95 -7.94 5.23
C ILE A 48 -0.87 -8.02 4.17
N ARG A 49 0.38 -7.78 4.57
CA ARG A 49 1.56 -8.04 3.74
C ARG A 49 2.54 -8.93 4.47
N TYR A 50 3.18 -9.81 3.71
CA TYR A 50 4.28 -10.65 4.16
C TYR A 50 5.56 -10.20 3.45
N PHE A 51 6.62 -10.04 4.21
CA PHE A 51 7.97 -9.78 3.72
C PHE A 51 8.83 -10.98 4.03
N ASP A 52 9.65 -11.37 3.07
CA ASP A 52 10.72 -12.32 3.30
C ASP A 52 12.03 -11.54 3.43
N VAL A 53 12.72 -11.72 4.55
CA VAL A 53 14.07 -11.20 4.76
C VAL A 53 15.01 -12.37 5.02
N ASP A 54 16.31 -12.18 4.85
CA ASP A 54 17.30 -13.27 4.91
C ASP A 54 17.15 -14.20 6.13
N THR A 55 16.77 -13.63 7.28
CA THR A 55 16.69 -14.33 8.56
C THR A 55 15.28 -14.65 9.04
N ALA A 56 14.24 -14.09 8.43
CA ALA A 56 12.88 -14.12 8.97
C ALA A 56 11.79 -13.80 7.94
N TYR A 57 10.55 -14.13 8.26
CA TYR A 57 9.37 -13.57 7.61
C TYR A 57 8.76 -12.49 8.49
N ILE A 58 8.26 -11.41 7.89
CA ILE A 58 7.58 -10.33 8.59
C ILE A 58 6.16 -10.22 8.04
N ALA A 59 5.16 -10.43 8.89
CA ALA A 59 3.76 -10.23 8.58
C ALA A 59 3.29 -8.92 9.20
N LYS A 60 2.75 -8.00 8.40
CA LYS A 60 2.30 -6.69 8.87
C LYS A 60 0.90 -6.34 8.37
N ILE A 61 0.10 -5.78 9.27
CA ILE A 61 -1.24 -5.26 8.99
C ILE A 61 -1.15 -3.79 8.55
N TYR A 62 -1.94 -3.42 7.56
CA TYR A 62 -2.12 -2.06 7.08
C TYR A 62 -3.62 -1.75 7.04
N LEU A 63 -4.03 -0.58 7.52
CA LEU A 63 -5.42 -0.13 7.37
C LEU A 63 -5.66 0.32 5.93
N PHE A 64 -6.70 -0.23 5.30
CA PHE A 64 -7.12 0.08 3.94
C PHE A 64 -7.89 1.41 3.87
N GLU A 65 -8.75 1.66 4.86
CA GLU A 65 -9.63 2.84 4.89
C GLU A 65 -9.54 3.52 6.26
N ASN A 66 -9.13 4.80 6.24
CA ASN A 66 -9.17 5.67 7.41
C ASN A 66 -10.35 6.62 7.28
N TYR A 67 -11.29 6.53 8.21
CA TYR A 67 -12.43 7.42 8.29
C TYR A 67 -12.23 8.43 9.41
N ALA A 68 -12.37 9.71 9.09
CA ALA A 68 -12.36 10.79 10.06
C ALA A 68 -13.40 11.85 9.68
N LYS A 69 -13.99 12.49 10.68
CA LYS A 69 -14.90 13.63 10.45
C LYS A 69 -14.08 14.92 10.47
N LEU A 70 -14.06 15.61 9.33
CA LEU A 70 -13.44 16.94 9.26
C LEU A 70 -14.34 17.98 9.94
N ASN A 71 -13.72 18.91 10.67
CA ASN A 71 -14.38 20.13 11.11
C ASN A 71 -14.78 20.96 9.87
N PRO A 72 -15.97 21.59 9.84
CA PRO A 72 -16.39 22.48 8.75
C PRO A 72 -15.32 23.49 8.32
N ASN A 73 -14.62 24.12 9.26
CA ASN A 73 -13.58 25.11 8.96
C ASN A 73 -12.37 24.47 8.25
N HIS A 74 -11.99 23.25 8.66
CA HIS A 74 -10.92 22.50 8.01
C HIS A 74 -11.34 22.05 6.61
N LEU A 75 -12.59 21.61 6.46
CA LEU A 75 -13.13 21.22 5.17
C LEU A 75 -13.12 22.39 4.18
N ASP A 76 -13.54 23.58 4.60
CA ASP A 76 -13.53 24.78 3.75
C ASP A 76 -12.11 25.23 3.40
N SER A 77 -11.17 25.15 4.35
CA SER A 77 -9.75 25.43 4.10
C SER A 77 -9.17 24.47 3.06
N ILE A 78 -9.44 23.16 3.21
CA ILE A 78 -9.01 22.12 2.26
C ILE A 78 -9.62 22.38 0.88
N LYS A 79 -10.91 22.69 0.80
CA LYS A 79 -11.59 23.00 -0.48
C LYS A 79 -10.90 24.14 -1.21
N LYS A 80 -10.70 25.29 -0.55
CA LYS A 80 -10.03 26.45 -1.15
C LYS A 80 -8.62 26.12 -1.61
N HIS A 81 -7.89 25.35 -0.81
CA HIS A 81 -6.54 24.93 -1.18
C HIS A 81 -6.54 24.04 -2.42
N LEU A 82 -7.46 23.09 -2.51
CA LEU A 82 -7.62 22.21 -3.67
C LEU A 82 -8.06 22.96 -4.93
N GLU A 83 -8.95 23.94 -4.80
CA GLU A 83 -9.33 24.82 -5.92
C GLU A 83 -8.13 25.60 -6.44
N ASN A 84 -7.30 26.14 -5.54
CA ASN A 84 -6.08 26.86 -5.90
C ASN A 84 -5.04 25.94 -6.56
N LEU A 85 -4.85 24.73 -6.05
CA LEU A 85 -3.89 23.76 -6.62
C LEU A 85 -4.33 23.24 -7.99
N SER A 86 -5.64 23.01 -8.17
CA SER A 86 -6.17 22.40 -9.39
C SER A 86 -6.59 23.40 -10.47
N GLY A 87 -6.76 24.68 -10.11
CA GLY A 87 -7.32 25.72 -10.98
C GLY A 87 -8.80 25.48 -11.33
N LYS A 88 -9.48 24.55 -10.65
CA LYS A 88 -10.88 24.17 -10.90
C LYS A 88 -11.73 24.53 -9.69
N LYS A 89 -12.90 25.12 -9.93
CA LYS A 89 -13.90 25.36 -8.90
C LYS A 89 -14.60 24.04 -8.53
N LEU A 90 -14.71 23.76 -7.24
CA LEU A 90 -15.35 22.55 -6.74
C LEU A 90 -16.84 22.78 -6.52
N ASP A 91 -17.66 21.83 -6.94
CA ASP A 91 -19.09 21.85 -6.65
C ASP A 91 -19.32 21.45 -5.20
N ALA A 92 -19.83 22.37 -4.38
CA ALA A 92 -20.05 22.15 -2.95
C ALA A 92 -21.07 21.05 -2.64
N SER A 93 -21.95 20.71 -3.60
CA SER A 93 -22.96 19.65 -3.45
C SER A 93 -22.40 18.25 -3.71
N LYS A 94 -21.20 18.14 -4.29
CA LYS A 94 -20.61 16.86 -4.71
C LYS A 94 -19.49 16.41 -3.77
N PRO A 95 -19.37 15.10 -3.52
CA PRO A 95 -18.21 14.54 -2.82
C PRO A 95 -16.91 14.88 -3.56
N ILE A 96 -15.84 15.12 -2.80
CA ILE A 96 -14.50 15.37 -3.36
C ILE A 96 -13.71 14.08 -3.28
N VAL A 97 -13.21 13.62 -4.42
CA VAL A 97 -12.33 12.46 -4.53
C VAL A 97 -10.97 12.95 -5.00
N ILE A 98 -9.95 12.71 -4.17
CA ILE A 98 -8.57 13.09 -4.47
C ILE A 98 -7.82 11.80 -4.79
N SER A 99 -7.32 11.71 -6.02
CA SER A 99 -6.35 10.68 -6.39
C SER A 99 -4.97 11.31 -6.38
N TYR A 100 -4.07 10.75 -5.57
CA TYR A 100 -2.72 11.27 -5.36
C TYR A 100 -1.71 10.12 -5.35
N ILE A 101 -0.57 10.34 -6.00
CA ILE A 101 0.58 9.42 -5.97
C ILE A 101 1.65 10.02 -5.07
N SER A 102 1.90 9.38 -3.93
CA SER A 102 2.93 9.82 -3.00
C SER A 102 4.33 9.49 -3.51
N ALA A 103 5.22 10.49 -3.50
CA ALA A 103 6.64 10.28 -3.79
C ALA A 103 7.30 9.33 -2.78
N ASN A 104 6.81 9.33 -1.53
CA ASN A 104 7.34 8.53 -0.44
C ASN A 104 6.51 7.27 -0.14
N ASP A 105 5.65 6.82 -1.06
CA ASP A 105 5.00 5.52 -0.90
C ASP A 105 6.11 4.45 -0.83
N PRO A 106 6.18 3.61 0.22
CA PRO A 106 7.12 2.50 0.26
C PRO A 106 7.09 1.65 -1.02
N ALA A 107 5.91 1.53 -1.65
CA ALA A 107 5.76 0.84 -2.93
C ALA A 107 6.52 1.50 -4.10
N ASN A 108 6.86 2.79 -3.99
CA ASN A 108 7.65 3.54 -4.96
C ASN A 108 9.16 3.57 -4.62
N ILE A 109 9.55 3.22 -3.39
CA ILE A 109 10.93 3.36 -2.88
C ILE A 109 11.72 2.04 -2.98
N ASP A 110 11.09 0.88 -2.77
CA ASP A 110 11.81 -0.41 -2.82
C ASP A 110 11.64 -1.12 -4.17
N PRO A 111 12.74 -1.50 -4.84
CA PRO A 111 12.67 -2.33 -6.04
C PRO A 111 12.03 -3.73 -5.81
N GLU A 112 12.00 -4.28 -4.59
CA GLU A 112 11.28 -5.53 -4.30
C GLU A 112 9.75 -5.35 -4.20
N TYR A 113 9.26 -4.14 -3.87
CA TYR A 113 7.82 -3.81 -3.94
C TYR A 113 7.28 -3.75 -5.38
N LYS A 114 8.15 -3.79 -6.41
CA LYS A 114 7.70 -3.82 -7.82
C LYS A 114 6.91 -5.08 -8.18
N THR A 115 7.03 -6.16 -7.41
CA THR A 115 6.41 -7.45 -7.76
C THR A 115 4.93 -7.55 -7.42
N VAL A 116 4.38 -6.62 -6.65
CA VAL A 116 2.93 -6.45 -6.58
C VAL A 116 2.61 -5.03 -7.02
N ASN A 117 2.54 -4.87 -8.33
CA ASN A 117 1.87 -3.76 -8.98
C ASN A 117 0.35 -3.87 -8.69
N ILE A 118 -0.02 -3.79 -7.41
CA ILE A 118 -1.42 -3.80 -6.91
C ILE A 118 -2.21 -2.60 -7.47
N TYR A 119 -1.49 -1.69 -8.14
CA TYR A 119 -2.00 -0.49 -8.79
C TYR A 119 -2.34 -0.70 -10.27
N GLU A 120 -1.88 -1.78 -10.94
CA GLU A 120 -1.76 -1.74 -12.40
C GLU A 120 -3.00 -2.18 -13.20
N THR A 121 -3.89 -3.01 -12.65
CA THR A 121 -5.03 -3.55 -13.45
C THR A 121 -6.41 -3.44 -12.81
N SER A 122 -6.59 -3.78 -11.54
CA SER A 122 -7.89 -3.67 -10.85
C SER A 122 -8.23 -2.21 -10.54
N LYS A 123 -7.32 -1.49 -9.87
CA LYS A 123 -7.49 -0.06 -9.57
C LYS A 123 -7.54 0.80 -10.82
N TRP A 124 -6.79 0.48 -11.88
CA TRP A 124 -6.91 1.21 -13.15
C TRP A 124 -8.32 1.13 -13.76
N LYS A 125 -8.97 -0.04 -13.71
CA LYS A 125 -10.36 -0.19 -14.14
C LYS A 125 -11.31 0.65 -13.28
N GLU A 126 -11.08 0.71 -11.98
CA GLU A 126 -11.85 1.54 -11.05
C GLU A 126 -11.61 3.03 -11.26
N SER A 127 -10.36 3.47 -11.44
CA SER A 127 -10.00 4.83 -11.81
C SER A 127 -10.68 5.25 -13.11
N LYS A 128 -10.70 4.38 -14.12
CA LYS A 128 -11.46 4.62 -15.36
C LYS A 128 -12.97 4.76 -15.14
N LYS A 129 -13.55 4.03 -14.19
CA LYS A 129 -14.96 4.19 -13.80
C LYS A 129 -15.16 5.53 -13.09
N LEU A 130 -14.28 5.89 -12.16
CA LEU A 130 -14.32 7.17 -11.43
C LEU A 130 -14.17 8.37 -12.37
N MET A 131 -13.31 8.29 -13.38
CA MET A 131 -13.14 9.35 -14.40
C MET A 131 -14.41 9.60 -15.23
N LYS A 132 -15.33 8.63 -15.30
CA LYS A 132 -16.60 8.76 -16.01
C LYS A 132 -17.74 9.27 -15.13
N ARG A 133 -17.53 9.40 -13.82
CA ARG A 133 -18.54 9.88 -12.89
C ARG A 133 -18.66 11.40 -12.95
N THR A 134 -19.88 11.89 -13.09
CA THR A 134 -20.21 13.32 -13.13
C THR A 134 -20.74 13.86 -11.79
N ASP A 135 -21.00 12.96 -10.84
CA ASP A 135 -21.59 13.22 -9.52
C ASP A 135 -20.54 13.42 -8.42
N ILE A 136 -19.26 13.46 -8.77
CA ILE A 136 -18.13 13.73 -7.87
C ILE A 136 -17.25 14.86 -8.40
N ASN A 137 -16.55 15.54 -7.50
CA ASN A 137 -15.39 16.36 -7.87
C ASN A 137 -14.13 15.48 -7.85
N LEU A 138 -13.65 15.07 -9.01
CA LEU A 138 -12.42 14.26 -9.12
C LEU A 138 -11.20 15.16 -9.35
N LEU A 139 -10.21 15.06 -8.45
CA LEU A 139 -8.94 15.76 -8.53
C LEU A 139 -7.79 14.75 -8.63
N TRP A 140 -6.86 15.00 -9.56
CA TRP A 140 -5.62 14.24 -9.70
C TRP A 140 -4.47 15.14 -9.27
N LEU A 141 -3.80 14.77 -8.17
CA LEU A 141 -2.68 15.52 -7.62
C LEU A 141 -1.39 14.72 -7.80
N GLN A 142 -0.31 15.42 -8.18
CA GLN A 142 1.01 14.83 -8.36
C GLN A 142 2.02 15.51 -7.44
N HIS A 143 2.93 14.73 -6.88
CA HIS A 143 4.08 15.30 -6.17
C HIS A 143 5.02 16.00 -7.18
N PRO A 144 5.48 17.24 -6.92
CA PRO A 144 6.28 18.02 -7.88
C PRO A 144 7.59 17.34 -8.31
N ASP A 145 8.16 16.48 -7.46
CA ASP A 145 9.39 15.73 -7.74
C ASP A 145 9.18 14.49 -8.63
N ASN A 146 7.92 14.09 -8.87
CA ASN A 146 7.58 12.84 -9.56
C ASN A 146 7.54 13.00 -11.10
N LYS A 147 8.48 13.76 -11.68
CA LYS A 147 8.47 14.20 -13.08
C LYS A 147 8.64 13.10 -14.14
N SER A 148 9.02 11.87 -13.75
CA SER A 148 9.52 10.84 -14.69
C SER A 148 8.71 9.55 -14.78
N GLN A 149 7.70 9.31 -13.93
CA GLN A 149 7.01 8.00 -13.91
C GLN A 149 5.81 7.88 -14.85
N ILE A 150 5.39 8.97 -15.50
CA ILE A 150 4.21 8.99 -16.39
C ILE A 150 4.55 8.51 -17.81
N ASN A 151 5.83 8.37 -18.19
CA ASN A 151 6.17 7.85 -19.52
C ASN A 151 5.83 6.36 -19.73
N ARG A 152 5.44 5.62 -18.69
CA ARG A 152 4.89 4.24 -18.81
C ARG A 152 3.37 4.15 -18.63
N TYR A 153 2.74 5.18 -18.11
CA TYR A 153 1.29 5.26 -17.96
C TYR A 153 0.81 6.48 -18.72
N ASN A 154 0.62 6.31 -20.03
CA ASN A 154 0.04 7.30 -20.92
C ASN A 154 -1.17 7.99 -20.26
N LEU A 155 -0.93 9.16 -19.66
CA LEU A 155 -1.93 10.15 -19.34
C LEU A 155 -2.30 10.84 -20.65
N THR A 156 -2.94 10.10 -21.56
CA THR A 156 -3.87 10.72 -22.51
C THR A 156 -5.06 11.20 -21.68
N GLY A 157 -4.91 12.39 -21.12
CA GLY A 157 -5.83 13.00 -20.18
C GLY A 157 -5.25 14.22 -19.47
N LEU A 158 -4.19 14.83 -20.01
CA LEU A 158 -3.79 16.18 -19.65
C LEU A 158 -4.72 17.16 -20.38
N MET A 159 -5.86 17.45 -19.75
CA MET A 159 -6.47 18.78 -19.75
C MET A 159 -6.40 19.19 -18.27
N ILE A 160 -5.39 19.92 -17.84
CA ILE A 160 -4.94 21.24 -18.29
C ILE A 160 -3.41 21.28 -18.32
#